data_AF-A0A9P8J141-F1
#
_entry.id   AF-A0A9P8J141-F1
#
_cell.length_a   1.000
_cell.length_b   1.000
_cell.length_c   1.000
_cell.angle_alpha   90.00
_cell.angle_beta   90.00
_cell.angle_gamma   90.00
#
_symmetry.space_group_name_H-M   'P 1'
#
loop_
_entity.id
_entity.type
_entity.pdbx_description
1 polymer ?
#
loop_
_entity_poly.entity_id
_entity_poly.type
_entity_poly.pdbx_seq_one_letter_code
_entity_poly.pdbx_strand_id
1 'polypeptide(L)'
;MSSSSSVNNAAAGQPSILTNMTSGIELEVIAYAPSGVDPQRHLSNALRQPILLPCSKCNQAHCWKLPFLGLLDPKDFPQSYSYAGWKLTKDGSVRPDKDELVHVPTGSTFFNMEIVSRVMNFTKPTPCPLDQVYPCTGEPFDWDAQTEIFSVIQRVNEAFSGPGYCLAINKNTGYHVHFGNGKNQPPVKTSLGMFGIFTALERQFDQILICSRIPILRYRGHPDPGVQQRPNAVYKYDQKAKQSRFVGSGSRFFLENLRLQVDVSSGRFRPENRRAVISALQDANVPAWLDRLSGFNKVKDFLDLYANCSAGQQLPSRYLAVNLENLRSSSGKNTVEVRLSPGSMDPSEVYAWYDFVGKLMLWLSTPTIAHNSIILEIWADPNSTVLDLIKQIGATQFTVDYYTDRLTSDWAVRRHSRLTSNIDDHDPFKAFKFAIENNRLKDADREAVDAKISQKLEGGHYGQLPDTVFKTLPPAIQNHPDSHTLNMDACNYEKWADKAIAMAKTIDFYAPFSPSDSDSESFATPAPSKGSLDMRPDTPDSSSDDDFDLSYYGL
;
A
#
# COMPACT_ATOMS: atom_id res chain seq x y z
N MET A 1 20.69 -47.47 9.72
CA MET A 1 19.29 -47.35 10.19
C MET A 1 18.89 -45.89 10.05
N SER A 2 18.22 -45.57 8.95
CA SER A 2 17.75 -44.24 8.58
C SER A 2 16.36 -44.00 9.14
N SER A 3 16.17 -42.95 9.94
CA SER A 3 14.84 -42.44 10.29
C SER A 3 14.52 -41.25 9.40
N SER A 4 13.78 -41.52 8.33
CA SER A 4 13.09 -40.51 7.52
C SER A 4 11.90 -39.96 8.32
N SER A 5 11.99 -38.74 8.82
CA SER A 5 10.83 -38.00 9.32
C SER A 5 10.09 -37.39 8.13
N SER A 6 9.01 -38.05 7.72
CA SER A 6 8.04 -37.55 6.74
C SER A 6 7.39 -36.27 7.26
N VAL A 7 7.63 -35.17 6.57
CA VAL A 7 6.82 -33.94 6.69
C VAL A 7 5.42 -34.26 6.17
N ASN A 8 4.41 -34.10 7.04
CA ASN A 8 3.00 -34.28 6.71
C ASN A 8 2.55 -33.21 5.70
N ASN A 9 2.71 -33.52 4.42
CA ASN A 9 1.99 -32.90 3.32
C ASN A 9 0.56 -33.47 3.28
N ALA A 10 -0.42 -32.74 3.83
CA ALA A 10 -1.83 -32.87 3.48
C ALA A 10 -2.70 -31.81 4.17
N ALA A 11 -2.71 -30.58 3.62
CA ALA A 11 -3.97 -29.83 3.58
C ALA A 11 -4.84 -30.46 2.47
N ALA A 12 -5.34 -31.68 2.72
CA ALA A 12 -6.12 -32.42 1.73
C ALA A 12 -7.47 -31.72 1.55
N GLY A 13 -7.64 -31.02 0.43
CA GLY A 13 -8.93 -30.46 -0.01
C GLY A 13 -9.00 -28.94 -0.15
N GLN A 14 -7.98 -28.18 0.26
CA GLN A 14 -7.96 -26.74 -0.08
C GLN A 14 -7.47 -26.55 -1.52
N PRO A 15 -8.19 -25.80 -2.37
CA PRO A 15 -7.69 -25.41 -3.68
C PRO A 15 -6.35 -24.71 -3.52
N SER A 16 -5.38 -25.05 -4.37
CA SER A 16 -4.09 -24.37 -4.37
C SER A 16 -4.29 -22.91 -4.77
N ILE A 17 -3.70 -22.00 -4.00
CA ILE A 17 -3.62 -20.58 -4.37
C ILE A 17 -2.95 -20.42 -5.75
N LEU A 18 -2.09 -21.36 -6.15
CA LEU A 18 -1.43 -21.36 -7.46
C LEU A 18 -2.41 -21.50 -8.65
N THR A 19 -3.64 -21.99 -8.43
CA THR A 19 -4.63 -22.20 -9.50
C THR A 19 -5.94 -21.44 -9.27
N ASN A 20 -6.20 -20.98 -8.06
CA ASN A 20 -7.46 -20.32 -7.69
C ASN A 20 -7.25 -19.09 -6.79
N MET A 21 -6.11 -18.40 -6.89
CA MET A 21 -5.91 -17.14 -6.17
C MET A 21 -7.01 -16.14 -6.55
N THR A 22 -7.78 -15.74 -5.54
CA THR A 22 -8.75 -14.67 -5.66
C THR A 22 -8.09 -13.35 -5.34
N SER A 23 -8.60 -12.29 -5.97
CA SER A 23 -8.08 -10.95 -5.76
C SER A 23 -9.15 -9.89 -5.95
N GLY A 24 -8.91 -8.71 -5.41
CA GLY A 24 -9.75 -7.53 -5.61
C GLY A 24 -8.94 -6.26 -5.45
N ILE A 25 -9.45 -5.16 -5.99
CA ILE A 25 -8.81 -3.85 -5.89
C ILE A 25 -9.77 -2.80 -5.33
N GLU A 26 -9.23 -1.90 -4.50
CA GLU A 26 -9.93 -0.73 -3.97
C GLU A 26 -9.18 0.52 -4.43
N LEU A 27 -9.84 1.40 -5.19
CA LEU A 27 -9.28 2.66 -5.68
C LEU A 27 -9.92 3.83 -4.94
N GLU A 28 -9.15 4.51 -4.09
CA GLU A 28 -9.60 5.70 -3.40
C GLU A 28 -9.39 6.94 -4.29
N VAL A 29 -10.42 7.76 -4.44
CA VAL A 29 -10.39 8.95 -5.30
C VAL A 29 -11.29 10.06 -4.77
N ILE A 30 -10.90 11.31 -4.97
CA ILE A 30 -11.76 12.45 -4.70
C ILE A 30 -12.44 12.84 -6.01
N ALA A 31 -13.76 12.70 -6.06
CA ALA A 31 -14.56 13.01 -7.23
C ALA A 31 -15.26 14.35 -7.07
N TYR A 32 -14.91 15.33 -7.91
CA TYR A 32 -15.53 16.64 -7.96
C TYR A 32 -16.55 16.72 -9.09
N ALA A 33 -17.65 17.41 -8.82
CA ALA A 33 -18.69 17.72 -9.79
C ALA A 33 -19.27 19.14 -9.56
N PRO A 34 -20.04 19.67 -10.53
CA PRO A 34 -20.76 20.93 -10.36
C PRO A 34 -21.78 20.86 -9.19
N SER A 35 -22.08 22.01 -8.58
CA SER A 35 -23.09 22.11 -7.51
C SER A 35 -24.41 21.43 -7.90
N GLY A 36 -24.95 20.62 -6.99
CA GLY A 36 -26.22 19.91 -7.18
C GLY A 36 -26.09 18.59 -7.94
N VAL A 37 -24.90 18.24 -8.44
CA VAL A 37 -24.61 16.93 -9.01
C VAL A 37 -24.00 16.04 -7.94
N ASP A 38 -24.59 14.86 -7.71
CA ASP A 38 -24.00 13.81 -6.90
C ASP A 38 -22.94 13.04 -7.73
N PRO A 39 -21.63 13.15 -7.40
CA PRO A 39 -20.58 12.47 -8.14
C PRO A 39 -20.71 10.95 -8.14
N GLN A 40 -21.21 10.35 -7.06
CA GLN A 40 -21.38 8.89 -6.95
C GLN A 40 -22.49 8.43 -7.90
N ARG A 41 -23.63 9.12 -7.90
CA ARG A 41 -24.73 8.82 -8.83
C ARG A 41 -24.34 9.04 -10.29
N HIS A 42 -23.59 10.10 -10.57
CA HIS A 42 -23.05 10.39 -11.91
C HIS A 42 -22.19 9.24 -12.42
N LEU A 43 -21.21 8.80 -11.64
CA LEU A 43 -20.37 7.67 -12.02
C LEU A 43 -21.16 6.35 -12.13
N SER A 44 -22.09 6.13 -11.20
CA SER A 44 -22.98 4.96 -11.20
C SER A 44 -23.77 4.86 -12.52
N ASN A 45 -24.25 5.99 -13.06
CA ASN A 45 -24.93 6.02 -14.36
C ASN A 45 -23.98 5.70 -15.52
N ALA A 46 -22.75 6.22 -15.48
CA ALA A 46 -21.74 5.96 -16.49
C ALA A 46 -21.30 4.48 -16.52
N LEU A 47 -21.11 3.85 -15.35
CA LEU A 47 -20.74 2.43 -15.25
C LEU A 47 -21.85 1.47 -15.72
N ARG A 48 -23.11 1.91 -15.74
CA ARG A 48 -24.23 1.13 -16.30
C ARG A 48 -24.28 1.12 -17.83
N GLN A 49 -23.61 2.06 -18.49
CA GLN A 49 -23.63 2.12 -19.96
C GLN A 49 -22.72 1.04 -20.56
N PRO A 50 -23.09 0.43 -21.69
CA PRO A 50 -22.19 -0.46 -22.41
C PRO A 50 -20.89 0.25 -22.85
N ILE A 51 -19.82 -0.51 -23.01
CA ILE A 51 -18.53 -0.11 -23.60
C ILE A 51 -18.33 -0.85 -24.92
N LEU A 52 -17.52 -0.28 -25.80
CA LEU A 52 -17.09 -0.95 -27.04
C LEU A 52 -15.67 -1.49 -26.83
N LEU A 53 -15.49 -2.81 -26.90
CA LEU A 53 -14.18 -3.45 -26.79
C LEU A 53 -13.94 -4.47 -27.90
N PRO A 54 -12.68 -4.67 -28.34
CA PRO A 54 -12.30 -5.80 -29.18
C PRO A 54 -12.62 -7.13 -28.50
N CYS A 55 -13.24 -8.04 -29.24
CA CYS A 55 -13.52 -9.39 -28.80
C CYS A 55 -12.26 -10.26 -28.81
N SER A 56 -11.95 -10.94 -27.71
CA SER A 56 -10.79 -11.85 -27.62
C SER A 56 -10.88 -13.06 -28.55
N LYS A 57 -12.07 -13.37 -29.11
CA LYS A 57 -12.30 -14.52 -30.00
C LYS A 57 -12.28 -14.18 -31.49
N CYS A 58 -12.79 -13.01 -31.88
CA CYS A 58 -12.91 -12.62 -33.30
C CYS A 58 -12.23 -11.28 -33.65
N ASN A 59 -11.67 -10.58 -32.66
CA ASN A 59 -11.01 -9.29 -32.78
C ASN A 59 -11.90 -8.14 -33.32
N GLN A 60 -13.22 -8.36 -33.49
CA GLN A 60 -14.18 -7.32 -33.83
C GLN A 60 -14.64 -6.57 -32.58
N ALA A 61 -15.00 -5.30 -32.74
CA ALA A 61 -15.52 -4.49 -31.67
C ALA A 61 -16.97 -4.89 -31.34
N HIS A 62 -17.26 -5.18 -30.06
CA HIS A 62 -18.58 -5.54 -29.57
C HIS A 62 -18.97 -4.70 -28.35
N CYS A 63 -20.28 -4.55 -28.15
CA CYS A 63 -20.83 -3.86 -26.99
C CYS A 63 -20.85 -4.81 -25.79
N TRP A 64 -20.18 -4.42 -24.71
CA TRP A 64 -20.12 -5.17 -23.46
C TRP A 64 -20.64 -4.33 -22.30
N LYS A 65 -21.34 -4.97 -21.37
CA LYS A 65 -21.69 -4.36 -20.09
C LYS A 65 -20.58 -4.63 -19.09
N LEU A 66 -20.12 -3.59 -18.41
CA LEU A 66 -19.17 -3.74 -17.30
C LEU A 66 -19.80 -4.55 -16.16
N PRO A 67 -19.02 -5.35 -15.42
CA PRO A 67 -19.53 -6.15 -14.31
C PRO A 67 -19.80 -5.26 -13.08
N PHE A 68 -20.74 -4.34 -13.18
CA PHE A 68 -21.10 -3.36 -12.17
C PHE A 68 -22.28 -3.86 -11.32
N LEU A 69 -22.18 -3.74 -9.99
CA LEU A 69 -23.18 -4.23 -9.05
C LEU A 69 -24.57 -3.61 -9.31
N GLY A 70 -24.62 -2.36 -9.77
CA GLY A 70 -25.86 -1.67 -10.12
C GLY A 70 -26.58 -2.19 -11.37
N LEU A 71 -26.07 -3.25 -12.03
CA LEU A 71 -26.69 -3.98 -13.14
C LEU A 71 -27.16 -5.39 -12.76
N LEU A 72 -26.83 -5.87 -11.57
CA LEU A 72 -27.21 -7.21 -11.09
C LEU A 72 -28.59 -7.16 -10.44
N ASP A 73 -29.40 -8.22 -10.62
CA ASP A 73 -30.69 -8.33 -9.93
C ASP A 73 -30.43 -8.71 -8.45
N PRO A 74 -30.87 -7.90 -7.49
CA PRO A 74 -30.75 -8.22 -6.06
C PRO A 74 -31.39 -9.56 -5.66
N LYS A 75 -32.33 -10.09 -6.46
CA LYS A 75 -32.93 -11.41 -6.25
C LYS A 75 -31.99 -12.56 -6.58
N ASP A 76 -31.16 -12.38 -7.60
CA ASP A 76 -30.18 -13.37 -8.04
C ASP A 76 -28.88 -13.28 -7.21
N PHE A 77 -28.64 -12.11 -6.61
CA PHE A 77 -27.48 -11.82 -5.76
C PHE A 77 -27.93 -11.22 -4.43
N PRO A 78 -28.29 -12.05 -3.42
CA PRO A 78 -28.65 -11.56 -2.09
C PRO A 78 -27.50 -10.75 -1.47
N GLN A 79 -27.79 -9.99 -0.42
CA GLN A 79 -26.88 -9.01 0.20
C GLN A 79 -25.49 -9.57 0.59
N SER A 80 -25.36 -10.90 0.76
CA SER A 80 -24.12 -11.64 0.93
C SER A 80 -23.17 -11.63 -0.29
N TYR A 81 -23.63 -11.19 -1.47
CA TYR A 81 -22.87 -11.10 -2.73
C TYR A 81 -22.34 -9.69 -3.02
N SER A 82 -21.99 -8.94 -1.97
CA SER A 82 -21.57 -7.52 -2.06
C SER A 82 -20.30 -7.27 -2.90
N TYR A 83 -19.67 -8.32 -3.44
CA TYR A 83 -18.51 -8.28 -4.33
C TYR A 83 -18.68 -9.10 -5.62
N ALA A 84 -19.93 -9.36 -6.05
CA ALA A 84 -20.20 -9.99 -7.36
C ALA A 84 -19.98 -9.03 -8.54
N GLY A 85 -20.03 -7.72 -8.28
CA GLY A 85 -19.77 -6.66 -9.26
C GLY A 85 -18.98 -5.52 -8.64
N TRP A 86 -18.42 -4.66 -9.49
CA TRP A 86 -17.81 -3.40 -9.06
C TRP A 86 -18.84 -2.52 -8.36
N LYS A 87 -18.43 -1.83 -7.29
CA LYS A 87 -19.31 -0.96 -6.51
C LYS A 87 -18.61 0.35 -6.15
N LEU A 88 -19.43 1.32 -5.77
CA LEU A 88 -18.98 2.64 -5.33
C LEU A 88 -19.35 2.80 -3.85
N THR A 89 -18.35 3.01 -3.02
CA THR A 89 -18.48 3.24 -1.57
C THR A 89 -17.98 4.63 -1.21
N LYS A 90 -18.30 5.06 0.02
CA LYS A 90 -17.79 6.31 0.60
C LYS A 90 -16.69 5.97 1.59
N ASP A 91 -15.51 6.58 1.43
CA ASP A 91 -14.42 6.42 2.39
C ASP A 91 -14.10 7.74 3.10
N GLY A 92 -14.45 7.84 4.39
CA GLY A 92 -14.24 9.03 5.22
C GLY A 92 -12.77 9.43 5.47
N SER A 93 -11.82 8.56 5.13
CA SER A 93 -10.38 8.83 5.20
C SER A 93 -9.84 9.54 3.96
N VAL A 94 -10.54 9.44 2.83
CA VAL A 94 -10.21 10.13 1.58
C VAL A 94 -10.61 11.60 1.68
N ARG A 95 -9.63 12.51 1.60
CA ARG A 95 -9.84 13.95 1.84
C ARG A 95 -8.99 14.83 0.93
N PRO A 96 -9.53 15.98 0.46
CA PRO A 96 -8.71 17.00 -0.19
C PRO A 96 -7.53 17.43 0.68
N ASP A 97 -6.38 17.67 0.07
CA ASP A 97 -5.26 18.26 0.78
C ASP A 97 -5.50 19.77 0.96
N LYS A 98 -5.15 20.31 2.13
CA LYS A 98 -5.35 21.73 2.45
C LYS A 98 -4.65 22.66 1.45
N ASP A 99 -3.50 22.26 0.93
CA ASP A 99 -2.69 23.06 0.02
C ASP A 99 -3.22 22.97 -1.43
N GLU A 100 -4.02 21.96 -1.73
CA GLU A 100 -4.68 21.77 -3.03
C GLU A 100 -6.08 22.39 -3.04
N LEU A 101 -6.79 22.36 -1.91
CA LEU A 101 -8.18 22.82 -1.77
C LEU A 101 -8.37 24.28 -2.15
N VAL A 102 -7.35 25.12 -1.95
CA VAL A 102 -7.37 26.55 -2.30
C VAL A 102 -7.51 26.79 -3.81
N HIS A 103 -7.27 25.77 -4.63
CA HIS A 103 -7.39 25.83 -6.09
C HIS A 103 -8.69 25.22 -6.62
N VAL A 104 -9.54 24.65 -5.75
CA VAL A 104 -10.83 24.07 -6.15
C VAL A 104 -11.79 25.20 -6.55
N PRO A 105 -12.50 25.08 -7.69
CA PRO A 105 -13.45 26.10 -8.14
C PRO A 105 -14.56 26.35 -7.12
N THR A 106 -14.99 27.61 -7.02
CA THR A 106 -16.14 27.97 -6.18
C THR A 106 -17.41 27.28 -6.69
N GLY A 107 -18.21 26.73 -5.79
CA GLY A 107 -19.43 26.01 -6.15
C GLY A 107 -19.21 24.57 -6.61
N SER A 108 -17.99 24.03 -6.48
CA SER A 108 -17.75 22.60 -6.63
C SER A 108 -18.12 21.83 -5.36
N THR A 109 -18.74 20.67 -5.54
CA THR A 109 -18.94 19.68 -4.48
C THR A 109 -18.04 18.48 -4.73
N PHE A 110 -17.55 17.85 -3.67
CA PHE A 110 -16.74 16.63 -3.78
C PHE A 110 -17.39 15.45 -3.07
N PHE A 111 -17.06 14.26 -3.55
CA PHE A 111 -17.36 12.99 -2.92
C PHE A 111 -16.07 12.22 -2.68
N ASN A 112 -15.89 11.75 -1.46
CA ASN A 112 -14.78 10.92 -1.02
C ASN A 112 -15.07 9.46 -1.40
N MET A 113 -14.68 9.09 -2.61
CA MET A 113 -15.08 7.87 -3.28
C MET A 113 -14.07 6.76 -3.08
N GLU A 114 -14.57 5.55 -2.90
CA GLU A 114 -13.80 4.32 -3.09
C GLU A 114 -14.50 3.47 -4.16
N ILE A 115 -13.74 3.05 -5.16
CA ILE A 115 -14.20 2.20 -6.26
C ILE A 115 -13.67 0.80 -5.98
N VAL A 116 -14.56 -0.11 -5.65
CA VAL A 116 -14.21 -1.45 -5.20
C VAL A 116 -14.54 -2.46 -6.28
N SER A 117 -13.57 -3.27 -6.68
CA SER A 117 -13.79 -4.32 -7.67
C SER A 117 -14.63 -5.45 -7.11
N ARG A 118 -15.21 -6.23 -8.01
CA ARG A 118 -15.64 -7.58 -7.67
C ARG A 118 -14.44 -8.46 -7.31
N VAL A 119 -14.72 -9.65 -6.77
CA VAL A 119 -13.70 -10.69 -6.62
C VAL A 119 -13.36 -11.26 -8.00
N MET A 120 -12.10 -11.14 -8.38
CA MET A 120 -11.54 -11.67 -9.62
C MET A 120 -10.63 -12.86 -9.30
N ASN A 121 -10.50 -13.79 -10.25
CA ASN A 121 -9.43 -14.75 -10.24
C ASN A 121 -8.17 -14.12 -10.86
N PHE A 122 -7.03 -14.24 -10.19
CA PHE A 122 -5.78 -13.68 -10.68
C PHE A 122 -5.13 -14.54 -11.78
N THR A 123 -5.31 -15.86 -11.70
CA THR A 123 -4.61 -16.86 -12.54
C THR A 123 -5.34 -17.23 -13.83
N LYS A 124 -6.63 -16.92 -13.93
CA LYS A 124 -7.47 -17.23 -15.09
C LYS A 124 -8.56 -16.17 -15.27
N PRO A 125 -9.13 -16.03 -16.47
CA PRO A 125 -10.31 -15.20 -16.70
C PRO A 125 -11.43 -15.54 -15.72
N THR A 126 -12.20 -14.53 -15.33
CA THR A 126 -13.28 -14.64 -14.35
C THR A 126 -14.62 -14.48 -15.06
N PRO A 127 -15.56 -15.43 -14.87
CA PRO A 127 -16.87 -15.37 -15.52
C PRO A 127 -17.58 -14.02 -15.34
N CYS A 128 -18.24 -13.59 -16.40
CA CYS A 128 -19.06 -12.38 -16.37
C CYS A 128 -20.31 -12.61 -15.51
N PRO A 129 -20.55 -11.79 -14.46
CA PRO A 129 -21.70 -11.96 -13.56
C PRO A 129 -23.04 -11.56 -14.21
N LEU A 130 -23.01 -11.00 -15.42
CA LEU A 130 -24.19 -10.60 -16.21
C LEU A 130 -24.58 -11.63 -17.27
N ASP A 131 -24.03 -12.85 -17.21
CA ASP A 131 -24.28 -13.96 -18.15
C ASP A 131 -24.13 -13.55 -19.62
N GLN A 132 -23.19 -12.66 -19.90
CA GLN A 132 -22.86 -12.25 -21.27
C GLN A 132 -22.25 -13.43 -22.02
N VAL A 133 -22.48 -13.48 -23.32
CA VAL A 133 -21.87 -14.45 -24.24
C VAL A 133 -21.08 -13.73 -25.31
N TYR A 134 -20.06 -14.38 -25.84
CA TYR A 134 -19.32 -13.90 -27.00
C TYR A 134 -20.27 -13.79 -28.21
N PRO A 135 -20.50 -12.59 -28.80
CA PRO A 135 -21.46 -12.45 -29.91
C PRO A 135 -21.13 -13.29 -31.14
N CYS A 136 -19.84 -13.59 -31.36
CA CYS A 136 -19.36 -14.36 -32.49
C CYS A 136 -19.45 -15.88 -32.32
N THR A 137 -19.50 -16.40 -31.09
CA THR A 137 -19.48 -17.86 -30.82
C THR A 137 -20.64 -18.35 -29.98
N GLY A 138 -21.32 -17.49 -29.23
CA GLY A 138 -22.34 -17.86 -28.25
C GLY A 138 -21.79 -18.48 -26.96
N GLU A 139 -20.47 -18.65 -26.84
CA GLU A 139 -19.83 -19.17 -25.61
C GLU A 139 -19.96 -18.16 -24.46
N PRO A 140 -20.01 -18.62 -23.18
CA PRO A 140 -19.95 -17.73 -22.03
C PRO A 140 -18.76 -16.77 -22.08
N PHE A 141 -19.00 -15.52 -21.71
CA PHE A 141 -17.98 -14.48 -21.68
C PHE A 141 -17.27 -14.45 -20.33
N ASP A 142 -15.94 -14.53 -20.38
CA ASP A 142 -15.06 -14.37 -19.22
C ASP A 142 -14.22 -13.12 -19.37
N TRP A 143 -14.09 -12.37 -18.29
CA TRP A 143 -13.21 -11.21 -18.21
C TRP A 143 -11.81 -11.63 -17.81
N ASP A 144 -10.80 -11.30 -18.62
CA ASP A 144 -9.44 -11.23 -18.10
C ASP A 144 -9.28 -9.98 -17.22
N ALA A 145 -8.46 -10.08 -16.17
CA ALA A 145 -8.33 -9.01 -15.18
C ALA A 145 -7.78 -7.71 -15.78
N GLN A 146 -6.90 -7.79 -16.78
CA GLN A 146 -6.32 -6.61 -17.42
C GLN A 146 -7.40 -5.80 -18.14
N THR A 147 -8.16 -6.46 -19.02
CA THR A 147 -9.23 -5.84 -19.79
C THR A 147 -10.31 -5.29 -18.87
N GLU A 148 -10.71 -6.03 -17.82
CA GLU A 148 -11.73 -5.56 -16.87
C GLU A 148 -11.28 -4.30 -16.12
N ILE A 149 -10.09 -4.33 -15.51
CA ILE A 149 -9.52 -3.20 -14.76
C ILE A 149 -9.36 -1.98 -15.68
N PHE A 150 -8.80 -2.18 -16.88
CA PHE A 150 -8.62 -1.10 -17.86
C PHE A 150 -9.95 -0.46 -18.23
N SER A 151 -10.94 -1.28 -18.53
CA SER A 151 -12.25 -0.81 -19.01
C SER A 151 -13.02 -0.04 -17.94
N VAL A 152 -12.96 -0.49 -16.69
CA VAL A 152 -13.61 0.21 -15.58
C VAL A 152 -12.91 1.54 -15.30
N ILE A 153 -11.58 1.56 -15.18
CA ILE A 153 -10.83 2.81 -14.92
C ILE A 153 -10.99 3.79 -16.07
N GLN A 154 -10.95 3.32 -17.32
CA GLN A 154 -11.20 4.15 -18.48
C GLN A 154 -12.60 4.79 -18.42
N ARG A 155 -13.65 4.00 -18.14
CA ARG A 155 -15.01 4.53 -17.99
C ARG A 155 -15.11 5.54 -16.85
N VAL A 156 -14.40 5.32 -15.74
CA VAL A 156 -14.34 6.28 -14.63
C VAL A 156 -13.69 7.59 -15.09
N ASN A 157 -12.54 7.52 -15.78
CA ASN A 157 -11.86 8.71 -16.31
C ASN A 157 -12.74 9.46 -17.34
N GLU A 158 -13.42 8.73 -18.23
CA GLU A 158 -14.37 9.30 -19.20
C GLU A 158 -15.54 10.02 -18.50
N ALA A 159 -16.08 9.46 -17.41
CA ALA A 159 -17.18 10.07 -16.67
C ALA A 159 -16.81 11.43 -16.07
N PHE A 160 -15.53 11.66 -15.76
CA PHE A 160 -15.04 12.88 -15.10
C PHE A 160 -14.09 13.72 -15.97
N SER A 161 -14.06 13.49 -17.28
CA SER A 161 -13.25 14.28 -18.22
C SER A 161 -13.95 15.55 -18.71
N GLY A 162 -15.28 15.64 -18.52
CA GLY A 162 -16.09 16.76 -19.00
C GLY A 162 -15.94 18.05 -18.18
N PRO A 163 -16.39 19.21 -18.72
CA PRO A 163 -16.30 20.50 -18.04
C PRO A 163 -16.97 20.48 -16.65
N GLY A 164 -16.26 20.98 -15.64
CA GLY A 164 -16.76 21.05 -14.26
C GLY A 164 -16.69 19.73 -13.48
N TYR A 165 -16.16 18.66 -14.07
CA TYR A 165 -15.87 17.40 -13.38
C TYR A 165 -14.36 17.21 -13.22
N CYS A 166 -13.95 16.55 -12.13
CA CYS A 166 -12.55 16.23 -11.91
C CYS A 166 -12.40 15.02 -10.99
N LEU A 167 -11.49 14.10 -11.32
CA LEU A 167 -10.96 13.12 -10.38
C LEU A 167 -9.63 13.63 -9.84
N ALA A 168 -9.42 13.48 -8.54
CA ALA A 168 -8.19 13.88 -7.88
C ALA A 168 -7.62 12.76 -7.03
N ILE A 169 -6.32 12.56 -7.20
CA ILE A 169 -5.49 11.59 -6.50
C ILE A 169 -4.40 12.37 -5.79
N ASN A 170 -4.42 12.36 -4.46
CA ASN A 170 -3.44 13.05 -3.64
C ASN A 170 -2.92 12.14 -2.52
N LYS A 171 -2.09 12.66 -1.63
CA LYS A 171 -1.46 11.89 -0.55
C LYS A 171 -2.43 11.25 0.45
N ASN A 172 -3.70 11.64 0.47
CA ASN A 172 -4.75 11.07 1.32
C ASN A 172 -5.58 10.01 0.58
N THR A 173 -5.19 9.64 -0.64
CA THR A 173 -5.77 8.53 -1.40
C THR A 173 -4.85 7.33 -1.37
N GLY A 174 -5.43 6.15 -1.48
CA GLY A 174 -4.76 4.87 -1.58
C GLY A 174 -5.23 4.05 -2.79
N TYR A 175 -4.45 3.02 -3.08
CA TYR A 175 -4.84 1.93 -3.94
C TYR A 175 -4.51 0.62 -3.22
N HIS A 176 -5.51 -0.21 -2.95
CA HIS A 176 -5.34 -1.48 -2.26
C HIS A 176 -5.53 -2.65 -3.21
N VAL A 177 -4.72 -3.68 -3.03
CA VAL A 177 -4.87 -4.98 -3.68
C VAL A 177 -5.04 -6.04 -2.60
N HIS A 178 -6.12 -6.79 -2.69
CA HIS A 178 -6.45 -7.88 -1.78
C HIS A 178 -6.17 -9.21 -2.45
N PHE A 179 -5.53 -10.15 -1.74
CA PHE A 179 -5.31 -11.52 -2.20
C PHE A 179 -5.88 -12.53 -1.24
N GLY A 180 -6.70 -13.44 -1.75
CA GLY A 180 -7.33 -14.55 -1.02
C GLY A 180 -7.09 -15.89 -1.70
N ASN A 181 -7.66 -16.95 -1.13
CA ASN A 181 -7.67 -18.29 -1.71
C ASN A 181 -9.11 -18.83 -1.80
N GLY A 182 -9.94 -18.15 -2.59
CA GLY A 182 -11.38 -18.42 -2.63
C GLY A 182 -12.02 -18.11 -1.27
N LYS A 183 -12.70 -19.10 -0.70
CA LYS A 183 -13.28 -19.01 0.66
C LYS A 183 -12.25 -19.16 1.78
N ASN A 184 -11.02 -19.56 1.44
CA ASN A 184 -9.97 -19.81 2.42
C ASN A 184 -9.01 -18.63 2.49
N GLN A 185 -8.32 -18.52 3.63
CA GLN A 185 -7.17 -17.64 3.74
C GLN A 185 -6.01 -18.13 2.87
N PRO A 186 -5.16 -17.22 2.36
CA PRO A 186 -3.88 -17.62 1.78
C PRO A 186 -3.03 -18.41 2.78
N PRO A 187 -2.10 -19.26 2.31
CA PRO A 187 -1.19 -19.99 3.20
C PRO A 187 -0.44 -19.04 4.14
N VAL A 188 -0.24 -19.46 5.39
CA VAL A 188 0.43 -18.63 6.41
C VAL A 188 1.82 -18.20 5.96
N LYS A 189 2.61 -19.13 5.39
CA LYS A 189 3.97 -18.83 4.92
C LYS A 189 3.96 -17.85 3.74
N THR A 190 3.00 -17.94 2.83
CA THR A 190 2.84 -16.94 1.76
C THR A 190 2.49 -15.57 2.35
N SER A 191 1.53 -15.52 3.28
CA SER A 191 1.05 -14.26 3.88
C SER A 191 2.15 -13.53 4.65
N LEU A 192 2.90 -14.25 5.48
CA LEU A 192 4.06 -13.71 6.18
C LEU A 192 5.22 -13.43 5.23
N GLY A 193 5.37 -14.20 4.16
CA GLY A 193 6.33 -13.95 3.08
C GLY A 193 6.08 -12.61 2.38
N MET A 194 4.81 -12.24 2.15
CA MET A 194 4.47 -10.92 1.58
C MET A 194 4.92 -9.80 2.50
N PHE A 195 4.66 -9.91 3.80
CA PHE A 195 5.17 -8.93 4.77
C PHE A 195 6.71 -8.93 4.81
N GLY A 196 7.33 -10.10 4.80
CA GLY A 196 8.77 -10.29 4.85
C GLY A 196 9.50 -9.69 3.66
N ILE A 197 9.01 -9.89 2.43
CA ILE A 197 9.67 -9.33 1.24
C ILE A 197 9.54 -7.82 1.15
N PHE A 198 8.38 -7.24 1.50
CA PHE A 198 8.22 -5.79 1.58
C PHE A 198 9.12 -5.16 2.65
N THR A 199 9.36 -5.88 3.75
CA THR A 199 10.29 -5.48 4.80
C THR A 199 11.75 -5.60 4.34
N ALA A 200 12.10 -6.71 3.69
CA ALA A 200 13.46 -7.03 3.27
C ALA A 200 13.95 -6.15 2.12
N LEU A 201 13.08 -5.93 1.13
CA LEU A 201 13.40 -5.21 -0.10
C LEU A 201 12.77 -3.81 -0.12
N GLU A 202 12.55 -3.24 1.06
CA GLU A 202 11.93 -1.93 1.22
C GLU A 202 12.69 -0.84 0.44
N ARG A 203 14.03 -0.92 0.40
CA ARG A 203 14.89 -0.06 -0.43
C ARG A 203 14.52 -0.15 -1.91
N GLN A 204 14.31 -1.35 -2.43
CA GLN A 204 13.92 -1.55 -3.83
C GLN A 204 12.49 -1.06 -4.09
N PHE A 205 11.53 -1.35 -3.21
CA PHE A 205 10.18 -0.83 -3.34
C PHE A 205 10.15 0.71 -3.34
N ASP A 206 10.93 1.35 -2.47
CA ASP A 206 11.03 2.81 -2.40
C ASP A 206 11.48 3.45 -3.73
N GLN A 207 12.20 2.73 -4.60
CA GLN A 207 12.60 3.23 -5.94
C GLN A 207 11.43 3.49 -6.88
N ILE A 208 10.27 2.87 -6.64
CA ILE A 208 9.09 2.97 -7.49
C ILE A 208 7.88 3.56 -6.76
N LEU A 209 7.96 4.00 -5.52
CA LEU A 209 6.79 4.59 -4.85
C LEU A 209 6.67 6.09 -5.21
N ILE A 210 5.49 6.50 -5.72
CA ILE A 210 5.23 7.83 -6.31
C ILE A 210 5.02 8.98 -5.29
N CYS A 211 5.20 8.75 -3.98
CA CYS A 211 4.74 9.65 -2.93
C CYS A 211 5.25 9.25 -1.55
N SER A 212 5.28 10.25 -0.65
CA SER A 212 5.27 10.31 0.85
C SER A 212 5.56 9.12 1.78
N ARG A 213 5.61 7.88 1.27
CA ARG A 213 5.89 6.59 1.93
C ARG A 213 7.34 6.34 2.31
N ILE A 214 8.20 7.29 2.00
CA ILE A 214 9.56 7.36 2.53
C ILE A 214 9.60 8.33 3.73
N PRO A 215 8.70 8.25 4.75
CA PRO A 215 8.80 9.15 5.88
C PRO A 215 9.98 8.72 6.75
N ILE A 216 10.79 9.70 7.13
CA ILE A 216 11.75 9.57 8.20
C ILE A 216 10.97 9.84 9.46
N LEU A 217 10.55 8.78 10.15
CA LEU A 217 9.78 8.92 11.37
C LEU A 217 10.53 9.85 12.33
N ARG A 218 9.90 10.98 12.70
CA ARG A 218 10.39 11.82 13.77
C ARG A 218 10.06 11.14 15.09
N TYR A 219 11.07 10.88 15.91
CA TYR A 219 10.82 10.54 17.30
C TYR A 219 11.86 11.16 18.24
N ARG A 220 11.44 11.46 19.48
CA ARG A 220 12.31 11.95 20.55
C ARG A 220 13.14 10.78 21.04
N GLY A 221 14.44 10.84 20.80
CA GLY A 221 15.37 9.92 21.42
C GLY A 221 15.66 8.70 20.56
N HIS A 222 16.95 8.46 20.46
CA HIS A 222 17.58 7.32 19.83
C HIS A 222 17.22 6.02 20.58
N PRO A 223 17.21 4.84 19.91
CA PRO A 223 18.25 4.54 18.93
C PRO A 223 17.84 3.68 17.72
N ASP A 224 18.07 4.24 16.53
CA ASP A 224 18.24 3.47 15.29
C ASP A 224 19.74 3.18 15.09
N PRO A 225 20.11 2.12 14.34
CA PRO A 225 21.51 1.73 14.14
C PRO A 225 22.33 2.73 13.31
N GLY A 226 21.70 3.73 12.69
CA GLY A 226 22.35 4.73 11.82
C GLY A 226 22.51 6.12 12.45
N VAL A 227 22.95 7.06 11.61
CA VAL A 227 23.19 8.46 11.96
C VAL A 227 21.88 9.25 11.83
N GLN A 228 21.28 9.65 12.94
CA GLN A 228 20.06 10.49 12.88
C GLN A 228 20.40 11.98 12.67
N GLN A 229 19.49 12.68 11.99
CA GLN A 229 19.41 14.15 11.91
C GLN A 229 20.66 14.91 11.43
N ARG A 230 21.06 14.69 10.17
CA ARG A 230 21.84 15.70 9.43
C ARG A 230 20.98 16.41 8.39
N PRO A 231 20.90 17.76 8.40
CA PRO A 231 20.52 18.49 7.20
C PRO A 231 21.68 18.35 6.21
N ASN A 232 21.60 17.39 5.30
CA ASN A 232 22.50 17.35 4.16
C ASN A 232 22.16 18.54 3.26
N ALA A 233 23.17 19.32 2.85
CA ALA A 233 22.98 20.47 1.96
C ALA A 233 22.34 20.11 0.61
N VAL A 234 22.42 18.83 0.21
CA VAL A 234 21.73 18.28 -0.97
C VAL A 234 20.24 18.07 -0.71
N TYR A 235 19.85 17.71 0.51
CA TYR A 235 18.47 17.41 0.89
C TYR A 235 17.75 18.68 1.35
N LYS A 236 17.34 19.52 0.38
CA LYS A 236 16.44 20.67 0.62
C LYS A 236 14.98 20.23 0.80
N TYR A 237 14.72 19.09 1.44
CA TYR A 237 13.34 18.73 1.74
C TYR A 237 12.88 19.55 2.94
N ASP A 238 11.73 20.21 2.80
CA ASP A 238 11.14 20.94 3.89
C ASP A 238 10.90 19.96 5.04
N GLN A 239 11.62 20.15 6.14
CA GLN A 239 11.38 19.40 7.36
C GLN A 239 9.90 19.53 7.80
N LYS A 240 9.20 20.60 7.40
CA LYS A 240 7.77 20.82 7.63
C LYS A 240 6.85 20.14 6.60
N ALA A 241 7.38 19.49 5.57
CA ALA A 241 6.57 18.70 4.66
C ALA A 241 5.81 17.67 5.49
N LYS A 242 4.48 17.84 5.55
CA LYS A 242 3.55 17.04 6.34
C LYS A 242 3.88 15.57 6.12
N GLN A 243 4.49 14.91 7.11
CA GLN A 243 4.87 13.50 7.02
C GLN A 243 3.59 12.72 6.76
N SER A 244 3.57 11.91 5.70
CA SER A 244 2.43 11.05 5.46
C SER A 244 2.26 10.09 6.61
N ARG A 245 1.01 9.91 7.01
CA ARG A 245 0.65 8.90 8.00
C ARG A 245 0.85 7.49 7.43
N PHE A 246 0.92 7.34 6.11
CA PHE A 246 1.29 6.10 5.44
C PHE A 246 2.79 5.85 5.56
N VAL A 247 3.16 4.78 6.26
CA VAL A 247 4.54 4.34 6.39
C VAL A 247 4.79 3.18 5.43
N GLY A 248 5.70 3.37 4.48
CA GLY A 248 6.14 2.28 3.61
C GLY A 248 6.86 1.15 4.36
N SER A 249 7.22 1.37 5.63
CA SER A 249 8.20 0.53 6.31
C SER A 249 7.62 -0.69 7.00
N GLY A 250 7.71 -1.85 6.34
CA GLY A 250 7.66 -3.14 7.03
C GLY A 250 8.78 -3.27 8.07
N SER A 251 9.95 -2.65 7.80
CA SER A 251 11.09 -2.56 8.74
C SER A 251 10.74 -1.86 10.06
N ARG A 252 9.74 -0.96 10.06
CA ARG A 252 9.35 -0.22 11.27
C ARG A 252 9.02 -1.15 12.42
N PHE A 253 8.31 -2.26 12.17
CA PHE A 253 7.97 -3.21 13.23
C PHE A 253 9.21 -3.65 14.03
N PHE A 254 10.28 -3.98 13.32
CA PHE A 254 11.49 -4.49 13.94
C PHE A 254 12.29 -3.38 14.63
N LEU A 255 12.30 -2.17 14.06
CA LEU A 255 12.89 -0.99 14.69
C LEU A 255 12.12 -0.57 15.95
N GLU A 256 10.80 -0.64 15.96
CA GLU A 256 9.97 -0.39 17.15
C GLU A 256 10.26 -1.42 18.25
N ASN A 257 10.42 -2.70 17.89
CA ASN A 257 10.84 -3.72 18.85
C ASN A 257 12.23 -3.41 19.44
N LEU A 258 13.21 -3.00 18.62
CA LEU A 258 14.53 -2.57 19.11
C LEU A 258 14.41 -1.44 20.14
N ARG A 259 13.64 -0.42 19.79
CA ARG A 259 13.40 0.75 20.65
C ARG A 259 12.73 0.35 21.96
N LEU A 260 11.70 -0.49 21.91
CA LEU A 260 11.03 -1.00 23.11
C LEU A 260 12.00 -1.70 24.07
N GLN A 261 12.91 -2.53 23.54
CA GLN A 261 13.90 -3.22 24.37
C GLN A 261 14.89 -2.24 25.02
N VAL A 262 15.26 -1.16 24.34
CA VAL A 262 16.09 -0.08 24.89
C VAL A 262 15.34 0.64 26.01
N ASP A 263 14.08 1.02 25.78
CA ASP A 263 13.26 1.73 26.76
C ASP A 263 13.07 0.91 28.04
N VAL A 264 12.71 -0.37 27.91
CA VAL A 264 12.58 -1.29 29.04
C VAL A 264 13.91 -1.45 29.79
N SER A 265 15.03 -1.51 29.06
CA SER A 265 16.35 -1.72 29.63
C SER A 265 17.00 -0.46 30.21
N SER A 266 16.50 0.74 29.87
CA SER A 266 16.97 2.02 30.39
C SER A 266 16.62 2.27 31.87
N GLY A 267 15.74 1.45 32.45
CA GLY A 267 15.64 1.31 33.90
C GLY A 267 14.63 2.20 34.62
N ARG A 268 13.48 2.57 34.04
CA ARG A 268 12.40 3.18 34.85
C ARG A 268 11.73 2.19 35.83
N PHE A 269 11.83 0.86 35.61
CA PHE A 269 11.08 -0.13 36.42
C PHE A 269 11.79 -1.47 36.75
N ARG A 270 12.97 -1.82 36.19
CA ARG A 270 13.69 -3.11 36.45
C ARG A 270 15.21 -3.00 36.23
N PRO A 271 16.04 -3.97 36.71
CA PRO A 271 17.48 -3.99 36.45
C PRO A 271 17.78 -4.03 34.94
N GLU A 272 18.86 -3.36 34.54
CA GLU A 272 19.31 -3.22 33.16
C GLU A 272 19.42 -4.58 32.46
N ASN A 273 18.61 -4.82 31.43
CA ASN A 273 18.70 -6.03 30.61
C ASN A 273 19.51 -5.76 29.33
N ARG A 274 20.78 -5.40 29.49
CA ARG A 274 21.72 -5.13 28.39
C ARG A 274 21.70 -6.22 27.31
N ARG A 275 21.54 -7.49 27.71
CA ARG A 275 21.41 -8.63 26.78
C ARG A 275 20.19 -8.52 25.86
N ALA A 276 19.06 -8.03 26.35
CA ALA A 276 17.87 -7.84 25.52
C ALA A 276 18.08 -6.77 24.45
N VAL A 277 18.78 -5.68 24.78
CA VAL A 277 19.15 -4.63 23.80
C VAL A 277 20.09 -5.17 22.74
N ILE A 278 21.13 -5.91 23.14
CA ILE A 278 22.06 -6.56 22.20
C ILE A 278 21.32 -7.51 21.26
N SER A 279 20.48 -8.39 21.81
CA SER A 279 19.68 -9.34 21.02
C SER A 279 18.75 -8.62 20.06
N ALA A 280 18.09 -7.54 20.50
CA ALA A 280 17.20 -6.78 19.63
C ALA A 280 17.94 -6.06 18.51
N LEU A 281 19.17 -5.59 18.75
CA LEU A 281 20.01 -4.97 17.72
C LEU A 281 20.50 -6.01 16.72
N GLN A 282 20.91 -7.20 17.19
CA GLN A 282 21.25 -8.35 16.34
C GLN A 282 20.06 -8.81 15.48
N ASP A 283 18.84 -8.55 15.95
CA ASP A 283 17.61 -8.81 15.22
C ASP A 283 17.17 -7.62 14.34
N ALA A 284 17.92 -6.51 14.28
CA ALA A 284 17.57 -5.32 13.51
C ALA A 284 18.13 -5.33 12.07
N ASN A 285 18.16 -6.50 11.43
CA ASN A 285 18.60 -6.69 10.04
C ASN A 285 17.67 -7.67 9.29
N VAL A 286 17.71 -7.60 7.96
CA VAL A 286 16.83 -8.39 7.07
C VAL A 286 16.95 -9.90 7.26
N PRO A 287 18.16 -10.52 7.33
CA PRO A 287 18.28 -11.95 7.62
C PRO A 287 17.52 -12.37 8.88
N ALA A 288 17.70 -11.65 10.00
CA ALA A 288 17.02 -11.96 11.25
C ALA A 288 15.49 -11.75 11.16
N TRP A 289 15.04 -10.74 10.41
CA TRP A 289 13.62 -10.49 10.19
C TRP A 289 12.94 -11.63 9.44
N LEU A 290 13.57 -12.11 8.37
CA LEU A 290 13.08 -13.22 7.57
C LEU A 290 13.06 -14.54 8.36
N ASP A 291 14.11 -14.81 9.16
CA ASP A 291 14.15 -15.97 10.04
C ASP A 291 13.03 -15.93 11.09
N ARG A 292 12.86 -14.79 11.76
CA ARG A 292 11.79 -14.58 12.75
C ARG A 292 10.41 -14.79 12.13
N LEU A 293 10.14 -14.22 10.94
CA LEU A 293 8.87 -14.41 10.22
C LEU A 293 8.65 -15.88 9.84
N SER A 294 9.72 -16.57 9.44
CA SER A 294 9.68 -17.99 9.07
C SER A 294 9.34 -18.89 10.27
N GLY A 295 9.57 -18.44 11.51
CA GLY A 295 9.22 -19.16 12.73
C GLY A 295 7.71 -19.23 13.04
N PHE A 296 6.89 -18.33 12.50
CA PHE A 296 5.45 -18.31 12.81
C PHE A 296 4.64 -19.32 12.00
N ASN A 297 3.73 -20.02 12.68
CA ASN A 297 2.80 -20.98 12.07
C ASN A 297 1.37 -20.46 11.96
N LYS A 298 1.09 -19.28 12.53
CA LYS A 298 -0.18 -18.56 12.39
C LYS A 298 0.11 -17.07 12.21
N VAL A 299 -0.64 -16.41 11.34
CA VAL A 299 -0.55 -14.96 11.15
C VAL A 299 -0.92 -14.20 12.42
N LYS A 300 -1.93 -14.70 13.16
CA LYS A 300 -2.35 -14.12 14.44
C LYS A 300 -1.19 -13.99 15.45
N ASP A 301 -0.35 -15.02 15.56
CA ASP A 301 0.76 -15.04 16.52
C ASP A 301 1.79 -13.95 16.19
N PHE A 302 2.02 -13.70 14.90
CA PHE A 302 2.85 -12.57 14.45
C PHE A 302 2.20 -11.21 14.75
N LEU A 303 0.91 -11.04 14.46
CA LEU A 303 0.18 -9.80 14.70
C LEU A 303 0.06 -9.47 16.20
N ASP A 304 -0.09 -10.48 17.06
CA ASP A 304 -0.10 -10.28 18.50
C ASP A 304 1.29 -9.87 19.04
N LEU A 305 2.38 -10.36 18.43
CA LEU A 305 3.72 -9.84 18.72
C LEU A 305 3.83 -8.37 18.25
N TYR A 306 3.35 -8.06 17.04
CA TYR A 306 3.35 -6.70 16.49
C TYR A 306 2.72 -5.68 17.43
N ALA A 307 1.53 -5.97 17.95
CA ALA A 307 0.84 -5.07 18.88
C ALA A 307 1.67 -4.77 20.15
N ASN A 308 2.44 -5.74 20.62
CA ASN A 308 3.25 -5.63 21.84
C ASN A 308 4.62 -4.96 21.64
N CYS A 309 5.07 -4.74 20.39
CA CYS A 309 6.39 -4.21 20.08
C CYS A 309 6.43 -2.68 19.90
N SER A 310 5.39 -1.94 20.28
CA SER A 310 5.34 -0.48 20.09
C SER A 310 5.99 0.28 21.27
N ALA A 311 7.01 1.09 20.98
CA ALA A 311 7.66 1.98 21.96
C ALA A 311 6.95 3.35 22.07
N GLY A 312 5.94 3.61 21.22
CA GLY A 312 5.16 4.84 21.16
C GLY A 312 3.71 4.61 20.72
N GLN A 313 3.06 5.62 20.13
CA GLN A 313 1.71 5.46 19.60
C GLN A 313 1.72 4.40 18.48
N GLN A 314 1.01 3.30 18.70
CA GLN A 314 0.84 2.24 17.71
C GLN A 314 0.21 2.85 16.45
N LEU A 315 0.86 2.65 15.30
CA LEU A 315 0.24 3.02 14.04
C LEU A 315 -0.87 2.01 13.71
N PRO A 316 -2.04 2.50 13.29
CA PRO A 316 -3.05 1.67 12.66
C PRO A 316 -2.45 0.88 11.48
N SER A 317 -2.76 -0.42 11.40
CA SER A 317 -2.28 -1.34 10.36
C SER A 317 -2.61 -0.87 8.93
N ARG A 318 -3.67 -0.07 8.77
CA ARG A 318 -4.04 0.57 7.50
C ARG A 318 -2.98 1.50 6.90
N TYR A 319 -1.96 1.87 7.67
CA TYR A 319 -0.85 2.69 7.21
C TYR A 319 0.35 1.87 6.73
N LEU A 320 0.33 0.54 6.87
CA LEU A 320 1.40 -0.34 6.42
C LEU A 320 1.27 -0.67 4.93
N ALA A 321 2.39 -0.89 4.25
CA ALA A 321 2.40 -1.36 2.86
C ALA A 321 1.77 -2.74 2.69
N VAL A 322 1.92 -3.63 3.69
CA VAL A 322 1.26 -4.93 3.77
C VAL A 322 0.47 -4.99 5.07
N ASN A 323 -0.85 -5.15 4.96
CA ASN A 323 -1.75 -5.29 6.09
C ASN A 323 -2.25 -6.74 6.15
N LEU A 324 -1.92 -7.40 7.26
CA LEU A 324 -2.33 -8.77 7.54
C LEU A 324 -3.54 -8.85 8.50
N GLU A 325 -4.07 -7.71 8.96
CA GLU A 325 -5.19 -7.72 9.92
C GLU A 325 -6.47 -8.32 9.34
N ASN A 326 -6.62 -8.27 8.02
CA ASN A 326 -7.67 -8.95 7.27
C ASN A 326 -7.61 -10.49 7.39
N LEU A 327 -6.55 -11.06 8.00
CA LEU A 327 -6.43 -12.49 8.28
C LEU A 327 -6.80 -12.84 9.73
N ARG A 328 -7.09 -11.86 10.60
CA ARG A 328 -7.71 -12.16 11.89
C ARG A 328 -9.14 -12.65 11.65
N SER A 329 -9.53 -13.70 12.37
CA SER A 329 -10.86 -14.34 12.25
C SER A 329 -12.03 -13.36 12.48
N SER A 330 -11.81 -12.25 13.16
CA SER A 330 -12.80 -11.20 13.42
C SER A 330 -12.99 -10.20 12.28
N SER A 331 -12.13 -10.20 11.25
CA SER A 331 -12.16 -9.19 10.19
C SER A 331 -13.06 -9.55 8.99
N GLY A 332 -13.49 -10.81 8.87
CA GLY A 332 -14.26 -11.33 7.73
C GLY A 332 -13.50 -11.39 6.39
N LYS A 333 -12.51 -10.51 6.15
CA LYS A 333 -11.86 -10.31 4.84
C LYS A 333 -11.06 -11.50 4.34
N ASN A 334 -10.41 -12.27 5.21
CA ASN A 334 -9.57 -13.43 4.86
C ASN A 334 -8.54 -13.17 3.72
N THR A 335 -8.03 -11.94 3.60
CA THR A 335 -7.11 -11.53 2.53
C THR A 335 -5.81 -10.96 3.08
N VAL A 336 -4.73 -11.07 2.29
CA VAL A 336 -3.56 -10.20 2.43
C VAL A 336 -3.86 -8.92 1.68
N GLU A 337 -3.76 -7.77 2.33
CA GLU A 337 -3.93 -6.47 1.68
C GLU A 337 -2.56 -5.82 1.44
N VAL A 338 -2.32 -5.40 0.20
CA VAL A 338 -1.13 -4.67 -0.23
C VAL A 338 -1.55 -3.29 -0.68
N ARG A 339 -1.01 -2.26 -0.04
CA ARG A 339 -1.40 -0.86 -0.26
C ARG A 339 -0.37 -0.14 -1.10
N LEU A 340 -0.81 0.74 -2.00
CA LEU A 340 -0.08 1.82 -2.67
C LEU A 340 -0.67 3.18 -2.23
N SER A 341 0.16 4.20 -2.00
CA SER A 341 -0.26 5.57 -1.64
C SER A 341 0.76 6.54 -2.26
N PRO A 342 0.31 7.54 -3.06
CA PRO A 342 -1.10 7.84 -3.28
C PRO A 342 -1.72 6.74 -4.17
N GLY A 343 -3.03 6.80 -4.42
CA GLY A 343 -3.64 5.91 -5.41
C GLY A 343 -3.13 6.20 -6.83
N SER A 344 -3.79 5.59 -7.81
CA SER A 344 -3.68 6.00 -9.21
C SER A 344 -4.99 5.73 -9.94
N MET A 345 -5.27 6.56 -10.95
CA MET A 345 -6.33 6.36 -11.94
C MET A 345 -5.75 6.20 -13.35
N ASP A 346 -4.43 5.96 -13.47
CA ASP A 346 -3.81 5.52 -14.71
C ASP A 346 -3.98 4.00 -14.84
N PRO A 347 -4.73 3.48 -15.84
CA PRO A 347 -4.96 2.05 -15.99
C PRO A 347 -3.66 1.24 -16.02
N SER A 348 -2.61 1.77 -16.66
CA SER A 348 -1.34 1.07 -16.81
C SER A 348 -0.61 0.93 -15.49
N GLU A 349 -0.64 1.98 -14.65
CA GLU A 349 -0.05 1.94 -13.31
C GLU A 349 -0.79 0.99 -12.38
N VAL A 350 -2.13 1.04 -12.40
CA VAL A 350 -2.97 0.19 -11.56
C VAL A 350 -2.73 -1.29 -11.91
N TYR A 351 -2.78 -1.65 -13.19
CA TYR A 351 -2.57 -3.04 -13.59
C TYR A 351 -1.13 -3.52 -13.40
N ALA A 352 -0.11 -2.68 -13.70
CA ALA A 352 1.28 -3.08 -13.49
C ALA A 352 1.56 -3.38 -12.01
N TRP A 353 0.99 -2.60 -11.09
CA TRP A 353 1.07 -2.91 -9.66
C TRP A 353 0.30 -4.19 -9.32
N TYR A 354 -0.96 -4.34 -9.77
CA TYR A 354 -1.78 -5.54 -9.57
C TYR A 354 -1.06 -6.82 -10.01
N ASP A 355 -0.51 -6.84 -11.23
CA ASP A 355 0.23 -7.97 -11.77
C ASP A 355 1.51 -8.23 -10.98
N PHE A 356 2.30 -7.19 -10.66
CA PHE A 356 3.50 -7.34 -9.84
C PHE A 356 3.19 -8.02 -8.50
N VAL A 357 2.29 -7.46 -7.70
CA VAL A 357 2.04 -7.96 -6.34
C VAL A 357 1.29 -9.30 -6.34
N GLY A 358 0.48 -9.59 -7.35
CA GLY A 358 -0.14 -10.91 -7.50
C GLY A 358 0.83 -11.99 -7.96
N LYS A 359 1.71 -11.69 -8.92
CA LYS A 359 2.79 -12.63 -9.31
C LYS A 359 3.74 -12.91 -8.15
N LEU A 360 3.99 -11.90 -7.31
CA LEU A 360 4.78 -12.05 -6.11
C LEU A 360 4.10 -13.00 -5.10
N MET A 361 2.78 -12.87 -4.91
CA MET A 361 1.99 -13.77 -4.07
C MET A 361 2.03 -15.23 -4.57
N LEU A 362 1.94 -15.44 -5.90
CA LEU A 362 2.09 -16.77 -6.51
C LEU A 362 3.51 -17.33 -6.34
N TRP A 363 4.52 -16.49 -6.57
CA TRP A 363 5.93 -16.86 -6.41
C TRP A 363 6.20 -17.33 -4.97
N LEU A 364 5.81 -16.55 -3.96
CA LEU A 364 5.91 -16.91 -2.54
C LEU A 364 5.12 -18.17 -2.15
N SER A 365 4.08 -18.50 -2.91
CA SER A 365 3.29 -19.72 -2.71
C SER A 365 3.89 -20.96 -3.36
N THR A 366 5.02 -20.83 -4.09
CA THR A 366 5.64 -21.92 -4.84
C THR A 366 6.68 -22.64 -3.98
N PRO A 367 6.44 -23.86 -3.47
CA PRO A 367 7.25 -24.47 -2.41
C PRO A 367 8.68 -24.86 -2.81
N THR A 368 8.95 -24.99 -4.11
CA THR A 368 10.25 -25.42 -4.64
C THR A 368 11.27 -24.29 -4.72
N ILE A 369 10.87 -23.05 -4.45
CA ILE A 369 11.72 -21.87 -4.56
C ILE A 369 12.35 -21.57 -3.20
N ALA A 370 13.66 -21.34 -3.18
CA ALA A 370 14.38 -20.85 -2.01
C ALA A 370 14.19 -19.33 -1.83
N HIS A 371 12.97 -18.90 -1.47
CA HIS A 371 12.60 -17.48 -1.46
C HIS A 371 13.54 -16.62 -0.63
N ASN A 372 13.84 -17.03 0.61
CA ASN A 372 14.68 -16.25 1.51
C ASN A 372 16.09 -16.05 0.95
N SER A 373 16.69 -17.07 0.34
CA SER A 373 18.03 -16.93 -0.28
C SER A 373 18.03 -15.91 -1.40
N ILE A 374 17.05 -15.98 -2.30
CA ILE A 374 16.91 -15.04 -3.43
C ILE A 374 16.66 -13.61 -2.92
N ILE A 375 15.79 -13.45 -1.91
CA ILE A 375 15.52 -12.14 -1.30
C ILE A 375 16.80 -11.56 -0.69
N LEU A 376 17.60 -12.38 -0.01
CA LEU A 376 18.86 -11.95 0.60
C LEU A 376 19.92 -11.58 -0.44
N GLU A 377 19.99 -12.29 -1.57
CA GLU A 377 20.86 -11.94 -2.69
C GLU A 377 20.50 -10.54 -3.25
N ILE A 378 19.21 -10.28 -3.50
CA ILE A 378 18.74 -8.97 -3.97
C ILE A 378 19.04 -7.89 -2.92
N TRP A 379 18.73 -8.16 -1.64
CA TRP A 379 18.94 -7.20 -0.55
C TRP A 379 20.41 -6.79 -0.40
N ALA A 380 21.34 -7.76 -0.48
CA ALA A 380 22.77 -7.56 -0.26
C ALA A 380 23.51 -6.96 -1.46
N ASP A 381 22.92 -6.97 -2.65
CA ASP A 381 23.49 -6.32 -3.83
C ASP A 381 23.22 -4.80 -3.79
N PRO A 382 24.27 -3.95 -3.73
CA PRO A 382 24.08 -2.51 -3.76
C PRO A 382 23.46 -2.00 -5.07
N ASN A 383 23.62 -2.72 -6.18
CA ASN A 383 23.15 -2.30 -7.51
C ASN A 383 21.76 -2.84 -7.88
N SER A 384 21.19 -3.70 -7.04
CA SER A 384 19.88 -4.28 -7.32
C SER A 384 18.78 -3.23 -7.30
N THR A 385 17.79 -3.46 -8.14
CA THR A 385 16.59 -2.65 -8.27
C THR A 385 15.36 -3.51 -8.08
N VAL A 386 14.19 -2.88 -7.97
CA VAL A 386 12.93 -3.63 -7.96
C VAL A 386 12.70 -4.45 -9.23
N LEU A 387 13.35 -4.11 -10.36
CA LEU A 387 13.25 -4.89 -11.59
C LEU A 387 13.81 -6.30 -11.45
N ASP A 388 14.84 -6.49 -10.63
CA ASP A 388 15.41 -7.82 -10.39
C ASP A 388 14.35 -8.72 -9.75
N LEU A 389 13.60 -8.19 -8.78
CA LEU A 389 12.47 -8.88 -8.20
C LEU A 389 11.33 -9.11 -9.21
N ILE A 390 10.92 -8.09 -9.96
CA ILE A 390 9.83 -8.18 -10.94
C ILE A 390 10.11 -9.27 -12.00
N LYS A 391 11.36 -9.35 -12.47
CA LYS A 391 11.81 -10.40 -13.40
C LYS A 391 11.86 -11.76 -12.71
N GLN A 392 12.39 -11.82 -11.49
CA GLN A 392 12.53 -13.05 -10.71
C GLN A 392 11.19 -13.75 -10.43
N ILE A 393 10.12 -12.99 -10.17
CA ILE A 393 8.79 -13.56 -9.92
C ILE A 393 8.04 -13.94 -11.20
N GLY A 394 8.60 -13.64 -12.38
CA GLY A 394 7.95 -13.88 -13.67
C GLY A 394 6.72 -12.99 -13.89
N ALA A 395 6.82 -11.70 -13.56
CA ALA A 395 5.79 -10.72 -13.93
C ALA A 395 5.61 -10.64 -15.45
N THR A 396 4.46 -10.14 -15.90
CA THR A 396 4.20 -10.02 -17.35
C THR A 396 5.18 -9.04 -17.99
N GLN A 397 5.42 -9.20 -19.31
CA GLN A 397 6.26 -8.27 -20.06
C GLN A 397 5.73 -6.83 -19.98
N PHE A 398 4.41 -6.64 -19.97
CA PHE A 398 3.78 -5.34 -19.74
C PHE A 398 4.27 -4.68 -18.44
N THR A 399 4.29 -5.43 -17.35
CA THR A 399 4.74 -4.95 -16.03
C THR A 399 6.24 -4.67 -16.02
N VAL A 400 7.05 -5.53 -16.64
CA VAL A 400 8.50 -5.32 -16.79
C VAL A 400 8.78 -4.04 -17.57
N ASP A 401 8.09 -3.82 -18.69
CA ASP A 401 8.26 -2.63 -19.53
C ASP A 401 7.83 -1.37 -18.79
N TYR A 402 6.68 -1.41 -18.10
CA TYR A 402 6.18 -0.30 -17.30
C TYR A 402 7.18 0.13 -16.22
N TYR A 403 7.72 -0.81 -15.44
CA TYR A 403 8.68 -0.47 -14.38
C TYR A 403 10.07 -0.14 -14.92
N THR A 404 10.44 -0.67 -16.09
CA THR A 404 11.68 -0.26 -16.78
C THR A 404 11.58 1.20 -17.20
N ASP A 405 10.45 1.60 -17.80
CA ASP A 405 10.18 3.00 -18.15
C ASP A 405 10.12 3.89 -16.89
N ARG A 406 9.46 3.44 -15.82
CA ARG A 406 9.34 4.17 -14.54
C ARG A 406 10.68 4.46 -13.87
N LEU A 407 11.67 3.59 -14.05
CA LEU A 407 12.99 3.77 -13.46
C LEU A 407 13.88 4.75 -14.25
N THR A 408 13.46 5.20 -15.44
CA THR A 408 14.17 6.25 -16.18
C THR A 408 14.14 7.59 -15.44
N SER A 409 15.18 8.40 -15.60
CA SER A 409 15.32 9.69 -14.90
C SER A 409 14.28 10.73 -15.32
N ASP A 410 13.75 10.64 -16.54
CA ASP A 410 12.80 11.60 -17.09
C ASP A 410 11.33 11.16 -16.96
N TRP A 411 11.06 9.97 -16.40
CA TRP A 411 9.71 9.42 -16.33
C TRP A 411 8.70 10.35 -15.65
N ALA A 412 9.07 10.90 -14.49
CA ALA A 412 8.18 11.78 -13.72
C ALA A 412 7.83 13.04 -14.52
N VAL A 413 8.80 13.60 -15.26
CA VAL A 413 8.62 14.75 -16.14
C VAL A 413 7.73 14.40 -17.33
N ARG A 414 7.96 13.26 -17.98
CA ARG A 414 7.10 12.78 -19.09
C ARG A 414 5.67 12.51 -18.63
N ARG A 415 5.49 11.92 -17.45
CA ARG A 415 4.18 11.70 -16.83
C ARG A 415 3.47 13.03 -16.56
N HIS A 416 4.14 13.96 -15.90
CA HIS A 416 3.61 15.29 -15.59
C HIS A 416 3.17 16.01 -16.87
N SER A 417 4.03 16.03 -17.90
CA SER A 417 3.72 16.62 -19.20
C SER A 417 2.48 15.97 -19.83
N ARG A 418 2.41 14.62 -19.88
CA ARG A 418 1.24 13.89 -20.39
C ARG A 418 -0.06 14.27 -19.69
N LEU A 419 -0.02 14.48 -18.37
CA LEU A 419 -1.21 14.77 -17.56
C LEU A 419 -1.60 16.26 -17.56
N THR A 420 -0.70 17.15 -17.98
CA THR A 420 -0.92 18.61 -17.91
C THR A 420 -0.98 19.31 -19.26
N SER A 421 -0.39 18.75 -20.32
CA SER A 421 -0.24 19.42 -21.62
C SER A 421 -1.56 19.68 -22.35
N ASN A 422 -2.55 18.81 -22.13
CA ASN A 422 -3.82 18.81 -22.86
C ASN A 422 -4.99 19.29 -21.98
N ILE A 423 -4.70 19.90 -20.83
CA ILE A 423 -5.73 20.52 -20.00
C ILE A 423 -6.25 21.75 -20.72
N ASP A 424 -7.56 21.80 -20.99
CA ASP A 424 -8.23 22.95 -21.61
C ASP A 424 -7.97 24.22 -20.79
N ASP A 425 -7.63 25.31 -21.49
CA ASP A 425 -7.41 26.63 -20.89
C ASP A 425 -8.64 27.17 -20.15
N HIS A 426 -9.84 26.70 -20.51
CA HIS A 426 -11.12 27.08 -19.94
C HIS A 426 -11.61 26.06 -18.90
N ASP A 427 -10.84 25.00 -18.62
CA ASP A 427 -11.17 24.06 -17.56
C ASP A 427 -11.12 24.77 -16.19
N PRO A 428 -12.24 24.87 -15.46
CA PRO A 428 -12.25 25.51 -14.14
C PRO A 428 -11.29 24.82 -13.16
N PHE A 429 -11.03 23.51 -13.31
CA PHE A 429 -10.10 22.75 -12.47
C PHE A 429 -8.64 22.84 -12.92
N LYS A 430 -8.29 23.63 -13.94
CA LYS A 430 -6.91 23.72 -14.46
C LYS A 430 -5.91 23.99 -13.35
N ALA A 431 -6.10 25.05 -12.56
CA ALA A 431 -5.17 25.40 -11.47
C ALA A 431 -5.03 24.26 -10.43
N PHE A 432 -6.13 23.58 -10.11
CA PHE A 432 -6.14 22.45 -9.18
C PHE A 432 -5.40 21.22 -9.72
N LYS A 433 -5.67 20.83 -10.97
CA LYS A 433 -4.98 19.72 -11.65
C LYS A 433 -3.48 19.96 -11.73
N PHE A 434 -3.06 21.19 -12.07
CA PHE A 434 -1.66 21.59 -12.04
C PHE A 434 -1.05 21.51 -10.63
N ALA A 435 -1.76 21.95 -9.58
CA ALA A 435 -1.27 21.86 -8.21
C ALA A 435 -1.01 20.41 -7.78
N ILE A 436 -1.95 19.51 -8.05
CA ILE A 436 -1.81 18.06 -7.75
C ILE A 436 -0.60 17.49 -8.49
N GLU A 437 -0.55 17.65 -9.82
CA GLU A 437 0.50 17.00 -10.61
C GLU A 437 1.89 17.63 -10.34
N ASN A 438 1.97 18.92 -10.00
CA ASN A 438 3.21 19.54 -9.52
C ASN A 438 3.68 18.94 -8.19
N ASN A 439 2.76 18.62 -7.27
CA ASN A 439 3.11 17.93 -6.02
C ASN A 439 3.60 16.50 -6.29
N ARG A 440 2.91 15.77 -7.17
CA ARG A 440 3.30 14.41 -7.56
C ARG A 440 4.65 14.38 -8.28
N LEU A 441 4.94 15.36 -9.14
CA LEU A 441 6.24 15.50 -9.80
C LEU A 441 7.37 15.61 -8.77
N LYS A 442 7.22 16.49 -7.76
CA LYS A 442 8.23 16.66 -6.70
C LYS A 442 8.49 15.37 -5.91
N ASP A 443 7.46 14.54 -5.77
CA ASP A 443 7.52 13.33 -4.96
C ASP A 443 8.02 12.10 -5.73
N ALA A 444 7.76 12.04 -7.04
CA ALA A 444 8.15 10.95 -7.92
C ALA A 444 9.43 11.23 -8.73
N ASP A 445 9.99 12.44 -8.63
CA ASP A 445 11.27 12.80 -9.22
C ASP A 445 12.39 11.86 -8.75
N ARG A 446 13.23 11.40 -9.69
CA ARG A 446 14.25 10.38 -9.41
C ARG A 446 15.29 10.87 -8.41
N GLU A 447 15.78 12.10 -8.55
CA GLU A 447 16.76 12.65 -7.62
C GLU A 447 16.17 12.79 -6.21
N ALA A 448 14.90 13.20 -6.13
CA ALA A 448 14.19 13.28 -4.86
C ALA A 448 13.98 11.90 -4.21
N VAL A 449 13.66 10.86 -4.98
CA VAL A 449 13.52 9.49 -4.48
C VAL A 449 14.87 8.94 -3.99
N ASP A 450 15.93 9.07 -4.78
CA ASP A 450 17.26 8.57 -4.43
C ASP A 450 17.83 9.28 -3.20
N ALA A 451 17.56 10.58 -3.06
CA ALA A 451 17.86 11.36 -1.87
C ALA A 451 17.17 10.80 -0.62
N LYS A 452 15.88 10.48 -0.70
CA LYS A 452 15.10 9.92 0.43
C LYS A 452 15.60 8.52 0.81
N ILE A 453 15.92 7.67 -0.17
CA ILE A 453 16.53 6.35 0.05
C ILE A 453 17.88 6.50 0.76
N SER A 454 18.73 7.40 0.28
CA SER A 454 20.04 7.70 0.89
C SER A 454 19.88 8.12 2.35
N GLN A 455 18.95 9.04 2.62
CA GLN A 455 18.66 9.49 3.98
C GLN A 455 18.17 8.36 4.89
N LYS A 456 17.36 7.41 4.37
CA LYS A 456 16.94 6.22 5.12
C LYS A 456 18.06 5.24 5.41
N LEU A 457 18.94 5.02 4.43
CA LEU A 457 20.14 4.20 4.61
C LEU A 457 21.03 4.80 5.72
N GLU A 458 21.35 6.08 5.62
CA GLU A 458 22.18 6.79 6.59
C GLU A 458 21.57 6.76 8.00
N GLY A 459 20.25 6.92 8.11
CA GLY A 459 19.51 6.89 9.37
C GLY A 459 19.30 5.48 9.97
N GLY A 460 19.63 4.41 9.24
CA GLY A 460 19.39 3.04 9.67
C GLY A 460 17.92 2.63 9.67
N HIS A 461 17.10 3.30 8.86
CA HIS A 461 15.66 3.06 8.77
C HIS A 461 15.31 1.80 7.96
N TYR A 462 16.30 1.19 7.28
CA TYR A 462 16.17 -0.15 6.69
C TYR A 462 16.76 -1.25 7.60
N GLY A 463 17.12 -0.93 8.84
CA GLY A 463 17.91 -1.81 9.71
C GLY A 463 19.41 -1.75 9.40
N GLN A 464 20.17 -2.70 9.93
CA GLN A 464 21.58 -2.86 9.61
C GLN A 464 21.75 -3.38 8.18
N LEU A 465 22.88 -2.99 7.57
CA LEU A 465 23.25 -3.26 6.19
C LEU A 465 24.43 -4.25 6.15
N PRO A 466 24.52 -5.09 5.11
CA PRO A 466 25.73 -5.87 4.88
C PRO A 466 26.86 -4.94 4.44
N ASP A 467 28.09 -5.36 4.68
CA ASP A 467 29.29 -4.57 4.38
C ASP A 467 29.37 -4.11 2.91
N THR A 468 28.87 -4.92 1.97
CA THR A 468 28.79 -4.58 0.54
C THR A 468 27.95 -3.34 0.26
N VAL A 469 26.81 -3.18 0.93
CA VAL A 469 25.93 -2.00 0.80
C VAL A 469 26.47 -0.85 1.63
N PHE A 470 26.97 -1.10 2.84
CA PHE A 470 27.55 -0.04 3.68
C PHE A 470 28.70 0.70 2.98
N LYS A 471 29.55 -0.02 2.23
CA LYS A 471 30.67 0.53 1.47
C LYS A 471 30.29 1.45 0.31
N THR A 472 29.01 1.49 -0.10
CA THR A 472 28.54 2.43 -1.12
C THR A 472 28.07 3.76 -0.54
N LEU A 473 27.92 3.86 0.78
CA LEU A 473 27.55 5.10 1.46
C LEU A 473 28.65 6.16 1.34
N PRO A 474 28.35 7.47 1.45
CA PRO A 474 29.37 8.51 1.39
C PRO A 474 30.50 8.29 2.42
N PRO A 475 31.76 8.64 2.11
CA PRO A 475 32.89 8.47 3.04
C PRO A 475 32.67 9.18 4.39
N ALA A 476 31.93 10.30 4.41
CA ALA A 476 31.58 11.01 5.64
C ALA A 476 30.67 10.17 6.57
N ILE A 477 29.86 9.27 6.00
CA ILE A 477 29.05 8.31 6.75
C ILE A 477 29.92 7.14 7.15
N GLN A 478 30.68 6.52 6.25
CA GLN A 478 31.52 5.36 6.56
C GLN A 478 32.53 5.62 7.70
N ASN A 479 33.09 6.83 7.77
CA ASN A 479 34.06 7.23 8.78
C ASN A 479 33.43 7.79 10.07
N HIS A 480 32.09 7.88 10.14
CA HIS A 480 31.42 8.42 11.31
C HIS A 480 31.44 7.41 12.46
N PRO A 481 31.84 7.80 13.68
CA PRO A 481 31.90 6.87 14.82
C PRO A 481 30.57 6.14 15.12
N ASP A 482 29.45 6.78 14.80
CA ASP A 482 28.10 6.26 15.04
C ASP A 482 27.52 5.46 13.86
N SER A 483 28.17 5.44 12.70
CA SER A 483 27.67 4.67 11.54
C SER A 483 28.14 3.23 11.55
N HIS A 484 29.20 2.88 12.28
CA HIS A 484 29.69 1.50 12.34
C HIS A 484 28.64 0.51 12.87
N THR A 485 27.61 0.99 13.56
CA THR A 485 26.51 0.17 14.07
C THR A 485 25.46 -0.14 13.00
N LEU A 486 25.49 0.59 11.89
CA LEU A 486 24.72 0.32 10.67
C LEU A 486 25.31 -0.85 9.88
N ASN A 487 26.62 -1.07 9.93
CA ASN A 487 27.26 -2.21 9.27
C ASN A 487 27.14 -3.45 10.15
N MET A 488 26.34 -4.44 9.75
CA MET A 488 26.10 -5.63 10.57
C MET A 488 27.36 -6.47 10.80
N ASP A 489 28.32 -6.42 9.86
CA ASP A 489 29.56 -7.20 9.89
C ASP A 489 30.65 -6.56 10.77
N ALA A 490 30.54 -5.26 11.03
CA ALA A 490 31.50 -4.47 11.82
C ALA A 490 30.91 -3.91 13.13
N CYS A 491 29.62 -4.15 13.40
CA CYS A 491 28.93 -3.57 14.55
C CYS A 491 29.50 -4.08 15.88
N ASN A 492 29.87 -3.14 16.75
CA ASN A 492 30.13 -3.45 18.16
C ASN A 492 28.83 -3.34 18.96
N TYR A 493 28.09 -4.45 19.01
CA TYR A 493 26.77 -4.53 19.66
C TYR A 493 26.78 -4.10 21.13
N GLU A 494 27.84 -4.46 21.86
CA GLU A 494 28.03 -4.11 23.26
C GLU A 494 28.15 -2.60 23.46
N LYS A 495 29.06 -1.96 22.72
CA LYS A 495 29.29 -0.51 22.80
C LYS A 495 28.05 0.28 22.40
N TRP A 496 27.32 -0.17 21.37
CA TRP A 496 26.08 0.48 20.97
C TRP A 496 25.01 0.33 22.05
N ALA A 497 24.83 -0.86 22.63
CA ALA A 497 23.83 -1.09 23.67
C ALA A 497 24.07 -0.19 24.89
N ASP A 498 25.33 -0.06 25.31
CA ASP A 498 25.71 0.83 26.42
C ASP A 498 25.40 2.30 26.08
N LYS A 499 25.72 2.74 24.87
CA LYS A 499 25.40 4.10 24.39
C LYS A 499 23.89 4.34 24.33
N ALA A 500 23.14 3.40 23.75
CA ALA A 500 21.68 3.45 23.61
C ALA A 500 20.99 3.57 24.97
N ILE A 501 21.36 2.71 25.93
CA ILE A 501 20.83 2.71 27.30
C ILE A 501 21.16 4.04 28.01
N ALA A 502 22.40 4.51 27.88
CA ALA A 502 22.82 5.78 28.48
C ALA A 502 22.05 6.98 27.89
N MET A 503 21.84 7.01 26.58
CA MET A 503 21.06 8.04 25.90
C MET A 503 19.59 8.01 26.34
N ALA A 504 18.95 6.83 26.35
CA ALA A 504 17.56 6.66 26.76
C ALA A 504 17.28 7.22 28.16
N LYS A 505 18.24 7.10 29.10
CA LYS A 505 18.12 7.69 30.46
C LYS A 505 18.05 9.21 30.48
N THR A 506 18.57 9.88 29.44
CA THR A 506 18.63 11.35 29.36
C THR A 506 17.43 11.97 28.63
N ILE A 507 16.59 11.15 27.99
CA ILE A 507 15.43 11.61 27.21
C ILE A 507 14.21 11.72 28.13
N ASP A 508 13.64 12.92 28.23
CA ASP A 508 12.33 13.11 28.85
C ASP A 508 11.22 12.75 27.85
N PHE A 509 10.78 11.50 27.92
CA PHE A 509 9.71 10.94 27.08
C PHE A 509 8.33 11.56 27.32
N TYR A 510 8.11 12.29 28.44
CA TYR A 510 6.80 12.86 28.80
C TYR A 510 6.64 14.35 28.49
N ALA A 511 7.69 15.01 27.99
CA ALA A 511 7.58 16.38 27.52
C ALA A 511 6.61 16.43 26.32
N PRO A 512 5.53 17.23 26.37
CA PRO A 512 4.56 17.30 25.29
C PRO A 512 5.27 17.61 23.96
N PHE A 513 4.76 17.05 22.87
CA PHE A 513 5.03 17.63 21.55
C PHE A 513 4.71 19.13 21.64
N SER A 514 5.60 20.00 21.18
CA SER A 514 5.29 21.43 21.13
C SER A 514 3.95 21.61 20.42
N PRO A 515 3.06 22.51 20.87
CA PRO A 515 1.70 22.65 20.33
C PRO A 515 1.62 23.04 18.84
N SER A 516 2.76 23.16 18.14
CA SER A 516 2.81 23.16 16.67
C SER A 516 2.52 21.79 16.05
N ASP A 517 2.52 20.72 16.84
CA ASP A 517 2.54 19.33 16.37
C ASP A 517 1.34 18.49 16.87
N SER A 518 0.38 19.11 17.57
CA SER A 518 -0.87 18.44 18.00
C SER A 518 -1.99 18.68 16.99
N ASP A 519 -2.28 17.68 16.16
CA ASP A 519 -3.52 17.59 15.37
C ASP A 519 -4.72 17.34 16.31
N SER A 520 -5.12 18.34 17.09
CA SER A 520 -6.47 18.35 17.66
C SER A 520 -7.44 18.88 16.60
N GLU A 521 -7.86 18.02 15.67
CA GLU A 521 -8.99 18.34 14.79
C GLU A 521 -10.30 18.16 15.56
N SER A 522 -10.62 19.13 16.43
CA SER A 522 -12.00 19.37 16.86
C SER A 522 -12.48 20.65 16.18
N PHE A 523 -13.14 20.58 15.02
CA PHE A 523 -13.91 21.75 14.56
C PHE A 523 -15.24 21.38 13.92
N ALA A 524 -16.23 22.11 14.43
CA ALA A 524 -17.64 22.05 14.12
C ALA A 524 -17.92 22.26 12.63
N THR A 525 -18.93 21.55 12.16
CA THR A 525 -19.64 21.85 10.91
C THR A 525 -20.20 23.28 10.95
N PRO A 526 -20.20 24.04 9.84
CA PRO A 526 -20.92 25.29 9.77
C PRO A 526 -22.42 24.99 9.80
N ALA A 527 -23.11 25.60 10.76
CA ALA A 527 -24.57 25.48 10.89
C ALA A 527 -25.27 26.05 9.63
N PRO A 528 -26.24 25.34 9.04
CA PRO A 528 -27.09 25.92 8.02
C PRO A 528 -28.04 26.95 8.67
N SER A 529 -28.18 28.10 8.01
CA SER A 529 -29.11 29.17 8.37
C SER A 529 -30.54 28.63 8.51
N LYS A 530 -31.18 28.97 9.63
CA LYS A 530 -32.54 28.60 10.00
C LYS A 530 -33.56 28.98 8.91
N GLY A 531 -34.22 27.96 8.36
CA GLY A 531 -35.52 28.05 7.71
C GLY A 531 -36.39 26.94 8.27
N SER A 532 -37.36 27.31 9.11
CA SER A 532 -38.30 26.42 9.80
C SER A 532 -39.21 25.70 8.81
N LEU A 533 -39.37 24.38 8.97
CA LEU A 533 -40.66 23.71 9.04
C LEU A 533 -40.48 22.25 9.49
N ASP A 534 -41.18 21.92 10.57
CA ASP A 534 -41.35 20.60 11.18
C ASP A 534 -41.85 19.56 10.17
N MET A 535 -41.30 18.34 10.24
CA MET A 535 -42.05 17.10 10.53
C MET A 535 -41.06 15.93 10.71
N ARG A 536 -41.06 15.36 11.92
CA ARG A 536 -40.64 13.98 12.24
C ARG A 536 -41.85 13.03 12.03
N PRO A 537 -41.73 11.68 11.98
CA PRO A 537 -40.64 10.89 12.60
C PRO A 537 -40.13 9.64 11.83
N ASP A 538 -39.11 9.05 12.45
CA ASP A 538 -38.68 7.63 12.45
C ASP A 538 -37.89 7.04 11.27
N THR A 539 -36.58 6.89 11.49
CA THR A 539 -35.82 5.65 11.20
C THR A 539 -34.61 5.52 12.13
N PRO A 540 -34.21 4.29 12.51
CA PRO A 540 -33.12 4.05 13.45
C PRO A 540 -31.75 4.17 12.78
N ASP A 541 -30.80 4.62 13.59
CA ASP A 541 -29.36 4.55 13.38
C ASP A 541 -28.93 3.10 13.10
N SER A 542 -28.27 2.87 11.96
CA SER A 542 -27.49 1.66 11.72
C SER A 542 -26.19 2.02 11.00
N SER A 543 -25.16 2.29 11.79
CA SER A 543 -23.78 2.08 11.37
C SER A 543 -23.56 0.57 11.25
N SER A 544 -23.68 0.01 10.04
CA SER A 544 -23.15 -1.31 9.72
C SER A 544 -21.85 -1.12 8.95
N ASP A 545 -20.74 -1.46 9.60
CA ASP A 545 -19.56 -1.93 8.89
C ASP A 545 -19.99 -3.24 8.22
N ASP A 546 -20.17 -3.22 6.90
CA ASP A 546 -20.67 -4.37 6.15
C ASP A 546 -19.60 -5.47 6.13
N ASP A 547 -19.87 -6.52 6.88
CA ASP A 547 -19.07 -7.74 7.02
C ASP A 547 -18.78 -8.40 5.66
N PHE A 548 -17.52 -8.75 5.47
CA PHE A 548 -17.01 -9.45 4.29
C PHE A 548 -17.20 -10.96 4.47
N ASP A 549 -18.02 -11.58 3.62
CA ASP A 549 -18.10 -13.05 3.49
C ASP A 549 -17.88 -13.43 2.03
N LEU A 550 -16.82 -14.22 1.75
CA LEU A 550 -16.51 -14.77 0.43
C LEU A 550 -17.21 -16.11 0.15
N SER A 551 -18.18 -16.49 0.97
CA SER A 551 -18.95 -17.69 0.71
C SER A 551 -19.89 -17.47 -0.50
N TYR A 552 -19.49 -17.98 -1.68
CA TYR A 552 -20.31 -18.62 -2.73
C TYR A 552 -19.86 -18.28 -4.17
N TYR A 553 -18.94 -19.07 -4.69
CA TYR A 553 -19.00 -19.53 -6.09
C TYR A 553 -18.70 -21.02 -6.09
N GLY A 554 -19.73 -21.81 -6.37
CA GLY A 554 -19.64 -23.22 -6.69
C GLY A 554 -20.25 -23.41 -8.06
N LEU A 555 -19.40 -23.38 -9.08
CA LEU A 555 -19.52 -24.16 -10.30
C LEU A 555 -18.15 -24.76 -10.59
#